data_AF-A0A0W8DR89-F1
#
_entry.id   AF-A0A0W8DR89-F1
#
_cell.length_a   1.000
_cell.length_b   1.000
_cell.length_c   1.000
_cell.angle_alpha   90.00
_cell.angle_beta   90.00
_cell.angle_gamma   90.00
#
_symmetry.space_group_name_H-M   'P 1'
#
loop_
_entity.id
_entity.type
_entity.pdbx_description
1 polymer ?
#
loop_
_entity_poly.entity_id
_entity_poly.type
_entity_poly.pdbx_seq_one_letter_code
_entity_poly.pdbx_strand_id
1 'polypeptide(L)'
;MAKKNGYKSQDVIISGGSMANTGGCTGGTEVKITYDNAARKRMTVTGNKTIRGIGKSGVIKGKGLMLDGDNIILQNIHITELNPHVVWGGDAIFMQGKQATTPLNKIWLDHIKVSRVGRQMVVTNKAGVASMTISNSDFDGNTEYSATCDGHHYWTFLFYGKNTGVSMLNNYVHGTSGRSPKIGGNPNERVVVHVANNYWGNNTGHSFELGANGYVLAEGNYFDNTKQPLFAGSDGSLYAATNSDECSKYLGRSCAANTLVDSGTFASRNGGNALKTIKGVSTVGSNKATTTLNKIWIDHVKVSHVGRQMVVTNKAGVATLTISNSDFDGNTEYSATCDGHHYWTFLFYGKNTGVSMLNNYVHSTSGRSPKVGGNPNEHVVVHVANNQWGNNSGHSFELGINAYVLPRQLLRQHQAASRQGRRWIPVRSRRCRPVHQLPGPSVRSKRSGGQRQLHIAQRPGRS
;
A
#
# COMPACT_ATOMS: atom_id res chain seq x y z
N MET A 1 21.71 13.80 27.25
CA MET A 1 22.92 14.25 26.52
C MET A 1 22.73 13.99 25.04
N ALA A 2 23.11 14.94 24.17
CA ALA A 2 23.06 14.74 22.71
C ALA A 2 24.00 13.59 22.31
N LYS A 3 23.51 12.63 21.51
CA LYS A 3 24.22 11.39 21.18
C LYS A 3 25.39 11.54 20.19
N LYS A 4 25.76 12.77 19.78
CA LYS A 4 26.80 13.07 18.75
C LYS A 4 26.72 12.15 17.51
N ASN A 5 25.51 11.81 17.09
CA ASN A 5 25.22 10.84 16.03
C ASN A 5 24.61 11.50 14.77
N GLY A 6 24.77 12.82 14.63
CA GLY A 6 24.22 13.59 13.50
C GLY A 6 22.76 14.02 13.66
N TYR A 7 22.03 13.51 14.66
CA TYR A 7 20.63 13.87 14.91
C TYR A 7 20.47 14.86 16.05
N LYS A 8 19.46 15.72 15.92
CA LYS A 8 19.11 16.73 16.92
C LYS A 8 17.93 16.26 17.76
N SER A 9 17.86 16.74 19.00
CA SER A 9 16.66 16.56 19.81
C SER A 9 15.53 17.46 19.30
N GLN A 10 14.28 17.09 19.55
CA GLN A 10 13.18 18.04 19.41
C GLN A 10 13.12 18.93 20.66
N ASP A 11 12.93 20.23 20.46
CA ASP A 11 12.50 21.13 21.53
C ASP A 11 11.01 20.91 21.83
N VAL A 12 10.50 21.50 22.93
CA VAL A 12 9.09 21.40 23.30
C VAL A 12 8.53 22.80 23.53
N ILE A 13 7.40 23.12 22.89
CA ILE A 13 6.64 24.33 23.28
C ILE A 13 5.95 24.04 24.60
N ILE A 14 6.46 24.65 25.67
CA ILE A 14 5.85 24.59 26.99
C ILE A 14 4.75 25.66 27.08
N SER A 15 3.54 25.26 27.41
CA SER A 15 2.46 26.16 27.83
C SER A 15 2.22 25.92 29.32
N GLY A 16 1.92 26.97 30.10
CA GLY A 16 1.69 26.83 31.54
C GLY A 16 0.58 25.84 31.90
N GLY A 17 0.49 25.47 33.19
CA GLY A 17 -0.53 24.54 33.70
C GLY A 17 -0.23 23.06 33.39
N SER A 18 -1.26 22.28 33.03
CA SER A 18 -1.15 20.82 32.79
C SER A 18 -0.24 20.43 31.62
N MET A 19 0.16 21.40 30.80
CA MET A 19 1.02 21.23 29.64
C MET A 19 2.52 21.33 29.97
N ALA A 20 2.87 21.72 31.21
CA ALA A 20 4.24 21.97 31.65
C ALA A 20 5.17 20.75 31.54
N ASN A 21 4.62 19.53 31.64
CA ASN A 21 5.38 18.27 31.63
C ASN A 21 5.03 17.38 30.42
N THR A 22 4.47 17.96 29.35
CA THR A 22 4.07 17.21 28.16
C THR A 22 5.20 17.17 27.13
N GLY A 23 5.15 16.22 26.18
CA GLY A 23 6.16 16.12 25.12
C GLY A 23 7.43 15.35 25.50
N GLY A 24 7.41 14.62 26.62
CA GLY A 24 8.52 13.73 27.01
C GLY A 24 9.71 14.44 27.65
N CYS A 25 9.58 15.73 27.99
CA CYS A 25 10.62 16.50 28.66
C CYS A 25 10.42 16.48 30.18
N THR A 26 11.43 16.01 30.92
CA THR A 26 11.54 16.18 32.37
C THR A 26 12.90 16.82 32.67
N GLY A 27 12.92 17.92 33.43
CA GLY A 27 14.17 18.62 33.77
C GLY A 27 14.89 19.28 32.58
N GLY A 28 14.14 19.78 31.60
CA GLY A 28 14.70 20.49 30.44
C GLY A 28 15.22 21.89 30.77
N THR A 29 16.09 22.42 29.92
CA THR A 29 16.58 23.81 29.99
C THR A 29 15.71 24.70 29.11
N GLU A 30 15.34 25.88 29.61
CA GLU A 30 14.63 26.87 28.81
C GLU A 30 15.52 27.38 27.68
N VAL A 31 14.99 27.34 26.45
CA VAL A 31 15.67 27.80 25.25
C VAL A 31 14.73 28.66 24.41
N LYS A 32 15.30 29.67 23.74
CA LYS A 32 14.55 30.47 22.78
C LYS A 32 14.39 29.70 21.47
N ILE A 33 13.15 29.37 21.13
CA ILE A 33 12.81 28.68 19.88
C ILE A 33 12.13 29.62 18.88
N THR A 34 12.30 29.33 17.59
CA THR A 34 11.53 29.96 16.50
C THR A 34 10.77 28.86 15.76
N TYR A 35 9.49 29.09 15.49
CA TYR A 35 8.61 28.14 14.82
C TYR A 35 7.56 28.86 13.97
N ASP A 36 7.01 28.17 12.98
CA ASP A 36 5.97 28.71 12.11
C ASP A 36 4.58 28.58 12.76
N ASN A 37 3.85 29.70 12.89
CA ASN A 37 2.50 29.72 13.47
C ASN A 37 1.46 28.98 12.63
N ALA A 38 1.68 28.82 11.32
CA ALA A 38 0.78 28.14 10.41
C ALA A 38 0.52 26.69 10.84
N ALA A 39 1.53 25.97 11.33
CA ALA A 39 1.36 24.57 11.74
C ALA A 39 0.56 24.42 13.04
N ARG A 40 0.49 25.48 13.87
CA ARG A 40 -0.33 25.49 15.10
C ARG A 40 -1.82 25.66 14.83
N LYS A 41 -2.18 26.33 13.73
CA LYS A 41 -3.57 26.51 13.29
C LYS A 41 -3.89 25.60 12.10
N ARG A 42 -4.46 24.44 12.41
CA ARG A 42 -4.92 23.45 11.43
C ARG A 42 -6.02 24.01 10.54
N MET A 43 -6.08 23.54 9.31
CA MET A 43 -7.15 23.83 8.36
C MET A 43 -8.35 22.91 8.62
N THR A 44 -9.54 23.47 8.84
CA THR A 44 -10.75 22.70 9.12
C THR A 44 -11.36 22.13 7.84
N VAL A 45 -11.64 20.83 7.84
CA VAL A 45 -12.37 20.11 6.80
C VAL A 45 -13.71 19.68 7.40
N THR A 46 -14.79 20.25 6.88
CA THR A 46 -16.16 19.91 7.29
C THR A 46 -16.64 18.63 6.62
N GLY A 47 -17.82 18.14 6.99
CA GLY A 47 -18.35 16.88 6.47
C GLY A 47 -18.66 16.90 4.96
N ASN A 48 -18.82 15.70 4.39
CA ASN A 48 -19.09 15.46 2.96
C ASN A 48 -18.01 16.12 2.08
N LYS A 49 -16.76 15.73 2.28
CA LYS A 49 -15.62 16.25 1.51
C LYS A 49 -14.75 15.11 1.01
N THR A 50 -14.23 15.28 -0.19
CA THR A 50 -13.14 14.47 -0.73
C THR A 50 -12.00 15.42 -1.07
N ILE A 51 -10.85 15.24 -0.42
CA ILE A 51 -9.61 15.92 -0.78
C ILE A 51 -8.74 14.88 -1.45
N ARG A 52 -8.47 15.07 -2.75
CA ARG A 52 -7.71 14.12 -3.56
C ARG A 52 -6.58 14.82 -4.28
N GLY A 53 -5.34 14.35 -4.10
CA GLY A 53 -4.20 14.86 -4.86
C GLY A 53 -4.16 14.30 -6.29
N ILE A 54 -3.53 15.05 -7.19
CA ILE A 54 -3.33 14.68 -8.59
C ILE A 54 -1.90 14.19 -8.77
N GLY A 55 -1.74 12.94 -9.18
CA GLY A 55 -0.42 12.32 -9.35
C GLY A 55 0.43 12.50 -8.08
N LYS A 56 1.63 13.07 -8.24
CA LYS A 56 2.57 13.35 -7.13
C LYS A 56 2.51 14.80 -6.62
N SER A 57 1.59 15.61 -7.14
CA SER A 57 1.56 17.07 -6.88
C SER A 57 0.70 17.45 -5.68
N GLY A 58 -0.09 16.52 -5.13
CA GLY A 58 -0.96 16.79 -3.98
C GLY A 58 -0.17 16.91 -2.67
N VAL A 59 0.35 18.10 -2.35
CA VAL A 59 1.16 18.32 -1.14
C VAL A 59 0.58 19.47 -0.31
N ILE A 60 0.40 19.23 0.99
CA ILE A 60 0.06 20.24 2.00
C ILE A 60 1.29 20.43 2.90
N LYS A 61 1.94 21.59 2.77
CA LYS A 61 3.18 21.92 3.48
C LYS A 61 2.93 22.96 4.58
N GLY A 62 3.53 22.78 5.76
CA GLY A 62 3.49 23.80 6.83
C GLY A 62 2.18 23.88 7.62
N LYS A 63 1.18 23.04 7.32
CA LYS A 63 -0.12 23.08 7.98
C LYS A 63 -0.79 21.71 7.99
N GLY A 64 -1.40 21.35 9.13
CA GLY A 64 -2.19 20.13 9.28
C GLY A 64 -3.69 20.34 9.05
N LEU A 65 -4.43 19.25 9.12
CA LEU A 65 -5.88 19.18 8.94
C LEU A 65 -6.60 18.90 10.26
N MET A 66 -7.71 19.59 10.46
CA MET A 66 -8.71 19.30 11.48
C MET A 66 -9.93 18.72 10.76
N LEU A 67 -10.22 17.44 10.95
CA LEU A 67 -11.44 16.85 10.41
C LEU A 67 -12.56 17.05 11.42
N ASP A 68 -13.61 17.77 11.04
CA ASP A 68 -14.71 18.17 11.90
C ASP A 68 -16.06 17.95 11.21
N GLY A 69 -16.26 16.71 10.75
CA GLY A 69 -17.49 16.27 10.11
C GLY A 69 -17.44 14.80 9.72
N ASP A 70 -18.60 14.28 9.32
CA ASP A 70 -18.75 12.91 8.86
C ASP A 70 -18.52 12.81 7.34
N ASN A 71 -18.23 11.61 6.84
CA ASN A 71 -18.09 11.35 5.40
C ASN A 71 -16.98 12.20 4.75
N ILE A 72 -15.75 11.98 5.21
CA ILE A 72 -14.56 12.67 4.71
C ILE A 72 -13.59 11.65 4.14
N ILE A 73 -13.13 11.89 2.91
CA ILE A 73 -12.10 11.11 2.23
C ILE A 73 -10.88 12.01 2.02
N LEU A 74 -9.72 11.58 2.54
CA LEU A 74 -8.42 12.14 2.18
C LEU A 74 -7.66 11.09 1.37
N GLN A 75 -7.35 11.40 0.11
CA GLN A 75 -6.71 10.45 -0.79
C GLN A 75 -5.53 11.03 -1.56
N ASN A 76 -4.43 10.28 -1.66
CA ASN A 76 -3.30 10.63 -2.53
C ASN A 76 -2.73 12.03 -2.24
N ILE A 77 -2.55 12.37 -0.95
CA ILE A 77 -1.97 13.64 -0.53
C ILE A 77 -0.78 13.42 0.40
N HIS A 78 0.20 14.31 0.36
CA HIS A 78 1.34 14.35 1.26
C HIS A 78 1.22 15.53 2.22
N ILE A 79 1.20 15.28 3.53
CA ILE A 79 1.21 16.33 4.56
C ILE A 79 2.60 16.37 5.22
N THR A 80 3.29 17.51 5.15
CA THR A 80 4.68 17.59 5.62
C THR A 80 5.17 18.96 6.04
N GLU A 81 6.32 19.01 6.73
CA GLU A 81 7.02 20.22 7.18
C GLU A 81 6.22 21.04 8.20
N LEU A 82 5.70 20.38 9.23
CA LEU A 82 4.93 21.02 10.29
C LEU A 82 5.81 21.21 11.53
N ASN A 83 6.76 22.16 11.49
CA ASN A 83 7.71 22.42 12.59
C ASN A 83 8.35 21.13 13.14
N PRO A 84 9.06 20.33 12.32
CA PRO A 84 9.59 19.02 12.73
C PRO A 84 10.50 19.07 13.96
N HIS A 85 11.16 20.20 14.19
CA HIS A 85 12.08 20.42 15.31
C HIS A 85 11.41 20.65 16.66
N VAL A 86 10.08 20.80 16.73
CA VAL A 86 9.42 21.17 18.00
C VAL A 86 8.17 20.35 18.26
N VAL A 87 8.14 19.70 19.43
CA VAL A 87 6.92 19.08 19.97
C VAL A 87 5.90 20.16 20.27
N TRP A 88 4.63 19.88 19.96
CA TRP A 88 3.52 20.85 19.89
C TRP A 88 3.62 21.87 18.76
N GLY A 89 4.61 21.73 17.87
CA GLY A 89 4.75 22.54 16.66
C GLY A 89 3.66 22.31 15.62
N GLY A 90 3.01 21.14 15.62
CA GLY A 90 1.87 20.82 14.77
C GLY A 90 1.53 19.33 14.72
N ASP A 91 0.26 19.01 14.46
CA ASP A 91 -0.21 17.65 14.14
C ASP A 91 -0.70 17.62 12.70
N ALA A 92 -0.43 16.53 11.98
CA ALA A 92 -0.78 16.42 10.56
C ALA A 92 -2.29 16.24 10.34
N ILE A 93 -2.91 15.27 11.01
CA ILE A 93 -4.36 15.00 10.93
C ILE A 93 -4.92 14.86 12.34
N PHE A 94 -5.85 15.75 12.69
CA PHE A 94 -6.48 15.77 14.01
C PHE A 94 -7.99 15.60 13.90
N MET A 95 -8.54 14.78 14.79
CA MET A 95 -9.97 14.54 14.98
C MET A 95 -10.30 14.57 16.47
N GLN A 96 -11.42 15.17 16.85
CA GLN A 96 -11.91 15.10 18.25
C GLN A 96 -13.40 14.75 18.39
N GLY A 97 -14.06 14.43 17.28
CA GLY A 97 -15.52 14.41 17.22
C GLY A 97 -16.11 15.80 16.96
N LYS A 98 -17.32 15.81 16.43
CA LYS A 98 -18.10 17.01 16.13
C LYS A 98 -18.37 17.76 17.43
N GLN A 99 -17.93 19.02 17.48
CA GLN A 99 -17.97 19.84 18.69
C GLN A 99 -17.34 19.15 19.92
N ALA A 100 -16.44 18.18 19.70
CA ALA A 100 -15.84 17.35 20.73
C ALA A 100 -16.79 16.47 21.58
N THR A 101 -18.07 16.35 21.21
CA THR A 101 -19.09 15.63 21.99
C THR A 101 -19.63 14.41 21.26
N THR A 102 -19.71 14.44 19.92
CA THR A 102 -20.20 13.34 19.10
C THR A 102 -19.07 12.75 18.26
N PRO A 103 -18.83 11.42 18.28
CA PRO A 103 -17.79 10.81 17.47
C PRO A 103 -18.03 11.06 15.96
N LEU A 104 -16.95 11.25 15.21
CA LEU A 104 -17.03 11.31 13.73
C LEU A 104 -17.34 9.93 13.14
N ASN A 105 -17.89 9.89 11.93
CA ASN A 105 -18.21 8.67 11.20
C ASN A 105 -17.76 8.75 9.75
N LYS A 106 -17.42 7.59 9.17
CA LYS A 106 -17.07 7.43 7.75
C LYS A 106 -15.89 8.32 7.34
N ILE A 107 -14.78 8.16 8.07
CA ILE A 107 -13.51 8.79 7.71
C ILE A 107 -12.65 7.78 6.95
N TRP A 108 -12.13 8.17 5.78
CA TRP A 108 -11.22 7.33 5.00
C TRP A 108 -9.96 8.10 4.64
N LEU A 109 -8.82 7.61 5.14
CA LEU A 109 -7.48 8.10 4.83
C LEU A 109 -6.82 7.05 3.93
N ASP A 110 -6.54 7.37 2.67
CA ASP A 110 -6.06 6.39 1.70
C ASP A 110 -4.91 6.92 0.85
N HIS A 111 -3.86 6.13 0.64
CA HIS A 111 -2.70 6.58 -0.15
C HIS A 111 -2.16 7.95 0.30
N ILE A 112 -2.25 8.28 1.59
CA ILE A 112 -1.66 9.51 2.10
C ILE A 112 -0.19 9.26 2.46
N LYS A 113 0.63 10.30 2.38
CA LYS A 113 1.95 10.32 3.01
C LYS A 113 1.96 11.34 4.15
N VAL A 114 2.55 11.01 5.29
CA VAL A 114 2.84 11.97 6.35
C VAL A 114 4.30 11.87 6.73
N SER A 115 5.01 13.01 6.76
CA SER A 115 6.43 13.05 7.13
C SER A 115 6.83 14.40 7.73
N ARG A 116 7.90 14.43 8.54
CA ARG A 116 8.48 15.67 9.08
C ARG A 116 7.45 16.59 9.75
N VAL A 117 6.81 16.06 10.78
CA VAL A 117 5.83 16.79 11.61
C VAL A 117 6.35 16.94 13.03
N GLY A 118 6.01 18.02 13.72
CA GLY A 118 6.50 18.28 15.07
C GLY A 118 5.93 17.31 16.11
N ARG A 119 4.68 16.85 15.93
CA ARG A 119 4.03 15.92 16.85
C ARG A 119 3.23 14.85 16.09
N GLN A 120 1.92 14.69 16.32
CA GLN A 120 1.20 13.50 15.86
C GLN A 120 1.02 13.49 14.34
N MET A 121 1.25 12.33 13.70
CA MET A 121 0.87 12.15 12.30
C MET A 121 -0.65 12.03 12.18
N VAL A 122 -1.28 11.19 13.02
CA VAL A 122 -2.73 11.09 13.14
C VAL A 122 -3.14 11.02 14.61
N VAL A 123 -4.12 11.83 14.98
CA VAL A 123 -4.63 11.85 16.35
C VAL A 123 -6.16 11.90 16.40
N THR A 124 -6.72 11.08 17.27
CA THR A 124 -8.12 11.14 17.68
C THR A 124 -8.19 11.49 19.17
N ASN A 125 -9.19 12.25 19.59
CA ASN A 125 -9.34 12.69 20.98
C ASN A 125 -10.81 12.88 21.37
N LYS A 126 -11.08 13.12 22.65
CA LYS A 126 -12.39 13.52 23.22
C LYS A 126 -13.54 12.57 22.82
N ALA A 127 -14.43 12.95 21.91
CA ALA A 127 -15.50 12.05 21.49
C ALA A 127 -15.01 10.94 20.55
N GLY A 128 -13.91 11.18 19.81
CA GLY A 128 -13.26 10.18 18.96
C GLY A 128 -13.86 10.09 17.55
N VAL A 129 -13.68 8.93 16.93
CA VAL A 129 -14.16 8.60 15.58
C VAL A 129 -14.69 7.17 15.55
N ALA A 130 -16.00 7.01 15.46
CA ALA A 130 -16.65 5.70 15.54
C ALA A 130 -16.32 4.79 14.33
N SER A 131 -15.98 5.36 13.17
CA SER A 131 -15.51 4.60 12.01
C SER A 131 -14.47 5.37 11.19
N MET A 132 -13.22 4.89 11.25
CA MET A 132 -12.11 5.35 10.41
C MET A 132 -11.40 4.16 9.75
N THR A 133 -11.05 4.31 8.47
CA THR A 133 -10.11 3.42 7.79
C THR A 133 -8.89 4.22 7.36
N ILE A 134 -7.70 3.72 7.70
CA ILE A 134 -6.40 4.22 7.24
C ILE A 134 -5.82 3.12 6.36
N SER A 135 -5.67 3.37 5.06
CA SER A 135 -5.24 2.34 4.12
C SER A 135 -4.16 2.78 3.14
N ASN A 136 -3.30 1.84 2.75
CA ASN A 136 -2.32 2.00 1.67
C ASN A 136 -1.45 3.27 1.81
N SER A 137 -1.22 3.72 3.04
CA SER A 137 -0.61 5.02 3.34
C SER A 137 0.81 4.87 3.86
N ASP A 138 1.63 5.89 3.64
CA ASP A 138 3.04 5.97 4.03
C ASP A 138 3.21 6.93 5.22
N PHE A 139 3.66 6.41 6.34
CA PHE A 139 3.95 7.17 7.57
C PHE A 139 5.46 7.12 7.83
N ASP A 140 6.13 8.15 7.33
CA ASP A 140 7.57 8.26 7.25
C ASP A 140 8.10 9.09 8.42
N GLY A 141 8.65 8.39 9.40
CA GLY A 141 9.20 8.94 10.62
C GLY A 141 10.65 9.41 10.53
N ASN A 142 11.32 9.29 9.37
CA ASN A 142 12.68 9.80 9.23
C ASN A 142 12.71 11.32 9.41
N THR A 143 13.55 11.79 10.33
CA THR A 143 13.61 13.20 10.71
C THR A 143 15.01 13.59 11.18
N GLU A 144 15.39 14.86 11.01
CA GLU A 144 16.61 15.40 11.62
C GLU A 144 16.46 15.63 13.12
N TYR A 145 15.21 15.82 13.57
CA TYR A 145 14.86 16.17 14.94
C TYR A 145 13.95 15.10 15.53
N SER A 146 14.42 14.35 16.53
CA SER A 146 13.60 13.35 17.22
C SER A 146 13.71 13.44 18.73
N ALA A 147 12.61 13.15 19.43
CA ALA A 147 12.60 13.05 20.90
C ALA A 147 13.62 12.01 21.42
N THR A 148 13.95 11.00 20.62
CA THR A 148 14.91 9.94 20.92
C THR A 148 16.35 10.24 20.49
N CYS A 149 16.57 11.38 19.84
CA CYS A 149 17.88 11.87 19.35
C CYS A 149 18.61 10.85 18.44
N ASP A 150 17.88 10.20 17.55
CA ASP A 150 18.36 9.11 16.70
C ASP A 150 17.72 9.09 15.29
N GLY A 151 17.02 10.16 14.94
CA GLY A 151 16.39 10.31 13.62
C GLY A 151 15.04 9.62 13.44
N HIS A 152 14.50 8.99 14.49
CA HIS A 152 13.25 8.24 14.43
C HIS A 152 12.11 8.96 15.14
N HIS A 153 11.01 9.23 14.43
CA HIS A 153 9.87 9.98 14.95
C HIS A 153 9.09 9.20 16.02
N TYR A 154 8.86 9.81 17.18
CA TYR A 154 8.15 9.16 18.29
C TYR A 154 6.62 9.33 18.23
N TRP A 155 6.14 10.40 17.60
CA TRP A 155 4.75 10.84 17.70
C TRP A 155 3.95 10.41 16.47
N THR A 156 3.73 9.11 16.28
CA THR A 156 3.10 8.60 15.06
C THR A 156 1.57 8.65 15.12
N PHE A 157 0.94 7.72 15.83
CA PHE A 157 -0.51 7.61 15.97
C PHE A 157 -0.92 7.69 17.44
N LEU A 158 -1.90 8.57 17.72
CA LEU A 158 -2.49 8.69 19.04
C LEU A 158 -4.00 8.50 18.96
N PHE A 159 -4.46 7.29 19.27
CA PHE A 159 -5.88 6.95 19.21
C PHE A 159 -6.52 6.99 20.59
N TYR A 160 -7.17 8.11 20.89
CA TYR A 160 -8.04 8.31 22.05
C TYR A 160 -9.50 8.52 21.63
N GLY A 161 -10.38 8.67 22.60
CA GLY A 161 -11.77 9.04 22.42
C GLY A 161 -12.78 8.10 23.08
N LYS A 162 -13.92 8.66 23.49
CA LYS A 162 -15.04 7.94 24.14
C LYS A 162 -15.48 6.73 23.32
N ASN A 163 -15.59 6.88 22.00
CA ASN A 163 -15.88 5.77 21.09
C ASN A 163 -15.07 5.93 19.80
N THR A 164 -14.03 5.11 19.67
CA THR A 164 -13.12 5.15 18.53
C THR A 164 -12.97 3.77 17.90
N GLY A 165 -13.23 3.66 16.60
CA GLY A 165 -13.11 2.44 15.79
C GLY A 165 -12.22 2.69 14.58
N VAL A 166 -11.07 2.02 14.50
CA VAL A 166 -10.06 2.24 13.46
C VAL A 166 -9.70 0.93 12.77
N SER A 167 -9.63 0.95 11.43
CA SER A 167 -9.00 -0.12 10.64
C SER A 167 -7.73 0.41 9.98
N MET A 168 -6.58 -0.14 10.31
CA MET A 168 -5.29 0.15 9.69
C MET A 168 -4.93 -1.00 8.75
N LEU A 169 -4.97 -0.74 7.43
CA LEU A 169 -4.87 -1.77 6.40
C LEU A 169 -3.77 -1.44 5.40
N ASN A 170 -2.81 -2.34 5.19
CA ASN A 170 -1.78 -2.19 4.14
C ASN A 170 -0.95 -0.89 4.22
N ASN A 171 -0.77 -0.31 5.41
CA ASN A 171 0.06 0.89 5.57
C ASN A 171 1.54 0.52 5.65
N TYR A 172 2.40 1.47 5.28
CA TYR A 172 3.83 1.42 5.57
C TYR A 172 4.13 2.42 6.68
N VAL A 173 4.61 1.94 7.82
CA VAL A 173 4.96 2.77 8.98
C VAL A 173 6.43 2.55 9.29
N HIS A 174 7.26 3.57 9.15
CA HIS A 174 8.70 3.35 9.25
C HIS A 174 9.51 4.52 9.79
N GLY A 175 10.74 4.25 10.23
CA GLY A 175 11.62 5.27 10.80
C GLY A 175 11.04 5.87 12.08
N THR A 176 10.37 5.06 12.91
CA THR A 176 9.67 5.52 14.11
C THR A 176 10.33 5.02 15.39
N SER A 177 9.97 5.58 16.54
CA SER A 177 10.52 5.16 17.84
C SER A 177 9.46 4.97 18.93
N GLY A 178 8.20 5.28 18.63
CA GLY A 178 7.10 5.16 19.58
C GLY A 178 5.73 5.30 18.93
N ARG A 179 4.69 5.11 19.74
CA ARG A 179 3.28 5.37 19.40
C ARG A 179 2.87 4.96 17.99
N SER A 180 3.28 3.77 17.56
CA SER A 180 3.05 3.25 16.22
C SER A 180 2.22 1.97 16.23
N PRO A 181 0.97 1.97 16.76
CA PRO A 181 0.21 3.09 17.34
C PRO A 181 0.12 3.11 18.88
N LYS A 182 -0.27 4.26 19.48
CA LYS A 182 -0.78 4.32 20.88
C LYS A 182 -2.31 4.26 20.90
N ILE A 183 -2.88 3.37 21.72
CA ILE A 183 -4.32 3.08 21.76
C ILE A 183 -4.86 3.14 23.19
N GLY A 184 -5.86 4.00 23.41
CA GLY A 184 -6.55 4.14 24.71
C GLY A 184 -5.64 4.67 25.81
N GLY A 185 -6.16 4.68 27.04
CA GLY A 185 -5.43 5.14 28.23
C GLY A 185 -6.20 6.11 29.11
N ASN A 186 -7.33 6.69 28.66
CA ASN A 186 -8.15 7.53 29.53
C ASN A 186 -9.37 6.78 30.10
N PRO A 187 -9.89 7.21 31.26
CA PRO A 187 -11.16 6.73 31.80
C PRO A 187 -12.31 6.99 30.82
N ASN A 188 -13.30 6.09 30.79
CA ASN A 188 -14.52 6.20 29.96
C ASN A 188 -14.28 6.25 28.44
N GLU A 189 -13.13 5.74 27.99
CA GLU A 189 -12.86 5.53 26.57
C GLU A 189 -13.15 4.10 26.14
N ARG A 190 -13.32 3.92 24.84
CA ARG A 190 -13.34 2.62 24.19
C ARG A 190 -12.73 2.77 22.81
N VAL A 191 -11.50 2.30 22.67
CA VAL A 191 -10.72 2.42 21.43
C VAL A 191 -10.45 1.03 20.87
N VAL A 192 -11.05 0.72 19.72
CA VAL A 192 -10.95 -0.58 19.06
C VAL A 192 -10.24 -0.41 17.73
N VAL A 193 -9.15 -1.14 17.54
CA VAL A 193 -8.31 -1.03 16.34
C VAL A 193 -8.10 -2.41 15.71
N HIS A 194 -8.44 -2.55 14.45
CA HIS A 194 -8.01 -3.68 13.63
C HIS A 194 -6.82 -3.28 12.80
N VAL A 195 -5.78 -4.11 12.84
CA VAL A 195 -4.50 -3.84 12.24
C VAL A 195 -4.13 -5.03 11.38
N ALA A 196 -4.29 -4.89 10.06
CA ALA A 196 -4.08 -5.98 9.13
C ALA A 196 -3.16 -5.62 7.96
N ASN A 197 -2.25 -6.53 7.62
CA ASN A 197 -1.40 -6.44 6.43
C ASN A 197 -0.51 -5.18 6.34
N ASN A 198 -0.25 -4.48 7.44
CA ASN A 198 0.65 -3.34 7.41
C ASN A 198 2.11 -3.80 7.56
N TYR A 199 3.03 -2.95 7.12
CA TYR A 199 4.47 -3.15 7.26
C TYR A 199 5.02 -2.11 8.26
N TRP A 200 5.64 -2.59 9.33
CA TRP A 200 6.46 -1.78 10.24
C TRP A 200 7.92 -1.99 9.90
N GLY A 201 8.65 -0.91 9.63
CA GLY A 201 10.06 -0.97 9.28
C GLY A 201 10.91 -0.03 10.12
N ASN A 202 12.09 -0.47 10.55
CA ASN A 202 13.10 0.39 11.16
C ASN A 202 12.53 1.21 12.34
N ASN A 203 12.27 0.52 13.45
CA ASN A 203 11.82 1.15 14.69
C ASN A 203 12.80 0.87 15.85
N THR A 204 13.44 1.92 16.33
CA THR A 204 14.51 1.85 17.35
C THR A 204 14.01 1.76 18.79
N GLY A 205 12.70 1.96 19.00
CA GLY A 205 12.05 1.97 20.30
C GLY A 205 10.96 0.91 20.36
N HIS A 206 9.71 1.35 20.32
CA HIS A 206 8.56 0.45 20.30
C HIS A 206 7.46 0.90 19.33
N SER A 207 6.59 -0.05 18.95
CA SER A 207 5.43 0.20 18.09
C SER A 207 4.15 0.38 18.90
N PHE A 208 3.50 -0.70 19.30
CA PHE A 208 2.19 -0.66 19.95
C PHE A 208 2.33 -0.23 21.42
N GLU A 209 1.60 0.81 21.82
CA GLU A 209 1.40 1.18 23.21
C GLU A 209 -0.08 1.03 23.58
N LEU A 210 -0.39 0.10 24.48
CA LEU A 210 -1.76 -0.10 24.94
C LEU A 210 -1.97 0.58 26.30
N GLY A 211 -2.96 1.47 26.37
CA GLY A 211 -3.51 1.96 27.63
C GLY A 211 -4.80 1.23 27.99
N ALA A 212 -5.35 1.56 29.16
CA ALA A 212 -6.67 1.10 29.58
C ALA A 212 -7.72 1.38 28.48
N ASN A 213 -8.65 0.43 28.30
CA ASN A 213 -9.71 0.49 27.28
C ASN A 213 -9.25 0.50 25.81
N GLY A 214 -7.98 0.14 25.53
CA GLY A 214 -7.49 -0.15 24.19
C GLY A 214 -7.65 -1.64 23.82
N TYR A 215 -8.24 -1.91 22.64
CA TYR A 215 -8.51 -3.27 22.14
C TYR A 215 -8.00 -3.42 20.70
N VAL A 216 -7.15 -4.43 20.46
CA VAL A 216 -6.46 -4.59 19.17
C VAL A 216 -6.52 -6.01 18.63
N LEU A 217 -6.80 -6.15 17.34
CA LEU A 217 -6.50 -7.36 16.57
C LEU A 217 -5.38 -7.03 15.59
N ALA A 218 -4.26 -7.73 15.69
CA ALA A 218 -3.14 -7.63 14.76
C ALA A 218 -2.96 -8.95 14.01
N GLU A 219 -3.17 -8.95 12.69
CA GLU A 219 -3.04 -10.14 11.83
C GLU A 219 -2.38 -9.82 10.48
N GLY A 220 -1.60 -10.77 9.95
CA GLY A 220 -0.96 -10.64 8.63
C GLY A 220 0.04 -9.49 8.50
N ASN A 221 0.46 -8.88 9.61
CA ASN A 221 1.40 -7.76 9.59
C ASN A 221 2.84 -8.24 9.42
N TYR A 222 3.69 -7.38 8.88
CA TYR A 222 5.12 -7.62 8.73
C TYR A 222 5.90 -6.62 9.59
N PHE A 223 6.71 -7.12 10.51
CA PHE A 223 7.60 -6.31 11.34
C PHE A 223 9.04 -6.58 10.91
N ASP A 224 9.74 -5.53 10.51
CA ASP A 224 11.12 -5.56 10.06
C ASP A 224 11.94 -4.57 10.90
N ASN A 225 12.98 -5.04 11.56
CA ASN A 225 13.85 -4.23 12.43
C ASN A 225 13.04 -3.36 13.42
N THR A 226 12.04 -3.96 14.08
CA THR A 226 11.22 -3.32 15.11
C THR A 226 11.65 -3.82 16.48
N LYS A 227 12.35 -2.99 17.25
CA LYS A 227 12.96 -3.40 18.52
C LYS A 227 11.93 -3.95 19.52
N GLN A 228 10.77 -3.31 19.67
CA GLN A 228 9.68 -3.79 20.51
C GLN A 228 8.33 -3.61 19.79
N PRO A 229 7.81 -4.63 19.08
CA PRO A 229 6.50 -4.53 18.45
C PRO A 229 5.40 -4.17 19.44
N LEU A 230 5.45 -4.68 20.67
CA LEU A 230 4.55 -4.29 21.76
C LEU A 230 5.34 -3.75 22.95
N PHE A 231 5.05 -2.51 23.35
CA PHE A 231 5.64 -1.90 24.55
C PHE A 231 5.24 -2.68 25.82
N ALA A 232 6.19 -2.86 26.73
CA ALA A 232 5.97 -3.58 27.99
C ALA A 232 4.92 -2.90 28.87
N GLY A 233 4.02 -3.69 29.47
CA GLY A 233 2.96 -3.20 30.34
C GLY A 233 1.85 -4.23 30.55
N SER A 234 0.88 -3.89 31.40
CA SER A 234 -0.26 -4.75 31.74
C SER A 234 -1.59 -4.29 31.12
N ASP A 235 -1.66 -3.04 30.69
CA ASP A 235 -2.91 -2.42 30.26
C ASP A 235 -3.34 -2.86 28.85
N GLY A 236 -4.65 -2.73 28.62
CA GLY A 236 -5.30 -2.96 27.34
C GLY A 236 -5.39 -4.44 26.95
N SER A 237 -5.81 -4.69 25.72
CA SER A 237 -5.95 -6.03 25.17
C SER A 237 -5.54 -6.03 23.70
N LEU A 238 -4.65 -6.96 23.33
CA LEU A 238 -4.20 -7.18 21.97
C LEU A 238 -4.14 -8.68 21.70
N TYR A 239 -4.77 -9.10 20.60
CA TYR A 239 -4.53 -10.41 20.03
C TYR A 239 -3.55 -10.27 18.86
N ALA A 240 -2.34 -10.80 19.03
CA ALA A 240 -1.34 -10.95 17.99
C ALA A 240 -1.53 -12.33 17.36
N ALA A 241 -2.09 -12.36 16.15
CA ALA A 241 -2.33 -13.60 15.44
C ALA A 241 -1.01 -14.34 15.14
N THR A 242 -1.04 -15.65 15.36
CA THR A 242 0.03 -16.59 15.06
C THR A 242 -0.51 -17.67 14.12
N ASN A 243 0.22 -18.76 13.91
CA ASN A 243 -0.30 -19.91 13.17
C ASN A 243 -1.38 -20.70 13.95
N SER A 244 -1.61 -20.37 15.23
CA SER A 244 -2.71 -20.95 16.02
C SER A 244 -4.02 -20.23 15.74
N ASP A 245 -5.08 -20.99 15.45
CA ASP A 245 -6.38 -20.45 15.09
C ASP A 245 -7.31 -20.26 16.29
N GLU A 246 -7.21 -19.12 16.97
CA GLU A 246 -8.22 -18.67 17.94
C GLU A 246 -9.35 -17.88 17.26
N CYS A 247 -9.07 -17.27 16.12
CA CYS A 247 -9.99 -16.36 15.46
C CYS A 247 -11.25 -17.07 14.96
N SER A 248 -11.17 -18.34 14.55
CA SER A 248 -12.37 -19.08 14.09
C SER A 248 -13.45 -19.15 15.17
N LYS A 249 -13.07 -19.34 16.43
CA LYS A 249 -14.00 -19.37 17.57
C LYS A 249 -14.72 -18.04 17.79
N TYR A 250 -14.01 -16.92 17.66
CA TYR A 250 -14.54 -15.60 17.99
C TYR A 250 -15.16 -14.91 16.78
N LEU A 251 -14.45 -14.89 15.65
CA LEU A 251 -14.73 -14.13 14.44
C LEU A 251 -15.34 -14.97 13.31
N GLY A 252 -15.42 -16.30 13.45
CA GLY A 252 -15.95 -17.20 12.42
C GLY A 252 -15.04 -17.35 11.20
N ARG A 253 -13.75 -17.00 11.33
CA ARG A 253 -12.71 -17.15 10.32
C ARG A 253 -11.34 -17.29 10.98
N SER A 254 -10.38 -17.90 10.29
CA SER A 254 -8.98 -17.84 10.69
C SER A 254 -8.40 -16.42 10.57
N CYS A 255 -7.38 -16.14 11.36
CA CYS A 255 -6.53 -14.96 11.23
C CYS A 255 -5.21 -15.32 10.56
N ALA A 256 -4.64 -14.39 9.80
CA ALA A 256 -3.31 -14.55 9.25
C ALA A 256 -2.24 -14.28 10.31
N ALA A 257 -1.21 -15.12 10.40
CA ALA A 257 -0.10 -14.92 11.32
C ALA A 257 0.69 -13.63 10.98
N ASN A 258 1.19 -12.94 12.00
CA ASN A 258 2.15 -11.85 11.81
C ASN A 258 3.55 -12.44 11.52
N THR A 259 4.34 -11.73 10.71
CA THR A 259 5.73 -12.08 10.39
C THR A 259 6.67 -11.09 11.06
N LEU A 260 7.76 -11.59 11.63
CA LEU A 260 8.78 -10.81 12.32
C LEU A 260 10.14 -11.14 11.73
N VAL A 261 10.90 -10.11 11.36
CA VAL A 261 12.28 -10.18 10.89
C VAL A 261 13.10 -9.17 11.68
N ASP A 262 14.21 -9.62 12.26
CA ASP A 262 15.12 -8.80 13.09
C ASP A 262 14.40 -7.92 14.13
N SER A 263 13.31 -8.44 14.68
CA SER A 263 12.39 -7.71 15.54
C SER A 263 12.25 -8.39 16.90
N GLY A 264 11.86 -7.62 17.92
CA GLY A 264 11.53 -8.16 19.23
C GLY A 264 10.24 -8.99 19.22
N THR A 265 9.93 -9.67 20.32
CA THR A 265 8.74 -10.53 20.42
C THR A 265 7.44 -9.75 20.25
N PHE A 266 6.48 -10.31 19.51
CA PHE A 266 5.11 -9.81 19.41
C PHE A 266 4.11 -10.87 19.88
N ALA A 267 3.72 -10.78 21.15
CA ALA A 267 2.80 -11.71 21.80
C ALA A 267 1.47 -11.06 22.15
N SER A 268 0.42 -11.88 22.24
CA SER A 268 -0.89 -11.43 22.69
C SER A 268 -0.86 -10.98 24.15
N ARG A 269 -1.63 -9.94 24.48
CA ARG A 269 -1.94 -9.47 25.84
C ARG A 269 -3.45 -9.50 26.00
N ASN A 270 -3.99 -10.32 26.89
CA ASN A 270 -5.46 -10.43 27.07
C ASN A 270 -6.21 -10.71 25.74
N GLY A 271 -5.62 -11.56 24.87
CA GLY A 271 -6.06 -11.73 23.48
C GLY A 271 -7.52 -12.17 23.31
N GLY A 272 -8.02 -13.06 24.19
CA GLY A 272 -9.43 -13.46 24.17
C GLY A 272 -10.39 -12.29 24.44
N ASN A 273 -10.00 -11.33 25.27
CA ASN A 273 -10.78 -10.10 25.50
C ASN A 273 -10.77 -9.19 24.26
N ALA A 274 -9.61 -9.05 23.62
CA ALA A 274 -9.50 -8.30 22.36
C ALA A 274 -10.44 -8.87 21.28
N LEU A 275 -10.41 -10.19 21.06
CA LEU A 275 -11.25 -10.87 20.07
C LEU A 275 -12.75 -10.75 20.37
N LYS A 276 -13.17 -10.91 21.64
CA LYS A 276 -14.56 -10.69 22.06
C LYS A 276 -15.03 -9.27 21.76
N THR A 277 -14.22 -8.27 22.12
CA THR A 277 -14.57 -6.86 21.89
C THR A 277 -14.68 -6.53 20.40
N ILE A 278 -13.77 -7.05 19.59
CA ILE A 278 -13.71 -6.78 18.14
C ILE A 278 -14.88 -7.39 17.41
N LYS A 279 -15.32 -8.60 17.80
CA LYS A 279 -16.55 -9.22 17.27
C LYS A 279 -17.76 -8.29 17.41
N GLY A 280 -17.84 -7.53 18.51
CA GLY A 280 -18.92 -6.57 18.79
C GLY A 280 -18.84 -5.27 17.99
N VAL A 281 -17.81 -5.05 17.15
CA VAL A 281 -17.63 -3.83 16.37
C VAL A 281 -17.60 -4.17 14.87
N SER A 282 -18.77 -4.14 14.24
CA SER A 282 -18.95 -4.52 12.82
C SER A 282 -18.15 -3.67 11.83
N THR A 283 -17.92 -2.39 12.15
CA THR A 283 -17.12 -1.45 11.35
C THR A 283 -15.63 -1.83 11.28
N VAL A 284 -15.17 -2.69 12.18
CA VAL A 284 -13.76 -3.08 12.34
C VAL A 284 -13.60 -4.58 12.04
N GLY A 285 -14.46 -5.45 12.57
CA GLY A 285 -14.35 -6.91 12.43
C GLY A 285 -14.66 -7.48 11.04
N SER A 286 -15.21 -6.68 10.12
CA SER A 286 -15.52 -7.11 8.74
C SER A 286 -14.29 -7.13 7.82
N ASN A 287 -13.24 -6.37 8.15
CA ASN A 287 -11.99 -6.37 7.40
C ASN A 287 -11.19 -7.65 7.68
N LYS A 288 -10.43 -8.13 6.69
CA LYS A 288 -9.65 -9.37 6.77
C LYS A 288 -8.24 -9.16 6.24
N ALA A 289 -7.24 -9.73 6.93
CA ALA A 289 -5.93 -9.91 6.33
C ALA A 289 -6.08 -10.78 5.07
N THR A 290 -5.51 -10.32 3.97
CA THR A 290 -5.51 -11.03 2.68
C THR A 290 -4.07 -11.39 2.33
N THR A 291 -3.82 -12.66 2.03
CA THR A 291 -2.50 -13.13 1.56
C THR A 291 -2.29 -12.95 0.06
N THR A 292 -3.37 -12.68 -0.69
CA THR A 292 -3.36 -12.27 -2.09
C THR A 292 -3.22 -10.76 -2.21
N LEU A 293 -2.33 -10.28 -3.09
CA LEU A 293 -2.24 -8.85 -3.43
C LEU A 293 -3.60 -8.34 -3.90
N ASN A 294 -4.04 -7.19 -3.41
CA ASN A 294 -5.36 -6.64 -3.67
C ASN A 294 -5.27 -5.11 -3.79
N LYS A 295 -6.04 -4.51 -4.73
CA LYS A 295 -6.05 -3.07 -5.01
C LYS A 295 -4.66 -2.47 -5.34
N ILE A 296 -3.92 -3.10 -6.24
CA ILE A 296 -2.65 -2.58 -6.77
C ILE A 296 -2.93 -1.57 -7.88
N TRP A 297 -2.25 -0.41 -7.88
CA TRP A 297 -2.39 0.62 -8.91
C TRP A 297 -1.04 0.93 -9.56
N ILE A 298 -0.99 0.90 -10.88
CA ILE A 298 0.10 1.41 -11.72
C ILE A 298 -0.51 2.55 -12.52
N ASP A 299 -0.21 3.80 -12.16
CA ASP A 299 -0.86 4.98 -12.74
C ASP A 299 0.14 6.09 -13.08
N HIS A 300 -0.01 6.72 -14.26
CA HIS A 300 0.88 7.76 -14.76
C HIS A 300 2.37 7.38 -14.76
N VAL A 301 2.70 6.15 -15.16
CA VAL A 301 4.10 5.70 -15.31
C VAL A 301 4.49 5.59 -16.78
N LYS A 302 5.78 5.78 -17.08
CA LYS A 302 6.37 5.32 -18.34
C LYS A 302 7.24 4.09 -18.06
N VAL A 303 7.01 3.00 -18.79
CA VAL A 303 7.83 1.78 -18.74
C VAL A 303 8.43 1.56 -20.13
N SER A 304 9.76 1.49 -20.20
CA SER A 304 10.52 1.34 -21.46
C SER A 304 11.81 0.56 -21.21
N HIS A 305 12.44 0.05 -22.27
CA HIS A 305 13.75 -0.63 -22.20
C HIS A 305 13.79 -1.81 -21.21
N VAL A 306 12.71 -2.59 -21.15
CA VAL A 306 12.61 -3.79 -20.31
C VAL A 306 13.00 -5.03 -21.12
N GLY A 307 13.82 -5.92 -20.56
CA GLY A 307 14.33 -7.09 -21.28
C GLY A 307 13.40 -8.32 -21.33
N ARG A 308 12.25 -8.30 -20.63
CA ARG A 308 11.36 -9.47 -20.55
C ARG A 308 9.86 -9.16 -20.50
N GLN A 309 9.30 -8.81 -19.34
CA GLN A 309 7.89 -8.40 -19.19
C GLN A 309 7.83 -7.07 -18.46
N MET A 310 7.03 -6.13 -18.95
CA MET A 310 6.86 -4.83 -18.28
C MET A 310 5.97 -4.94 -17.06
N VAL A 311 4.87 -5.69 -17.16
CA VAL A 311 4.05 -6.05 -15.99
C VAL A 311 3.74 -7.54 -16.03
N VAL A 312 3.99 -8.20 -14.90
CA VAL A 312 3.79 -9.63 -14.75
C VAL A 312 3.11 -9.93 -13.41
N THR A 313 2.01 -10.68 -13.43
CA THR A 313 1.44 -11.26 -12.19
C THR A 313 2.04 -12.65 -11.95
N ASN A 314 1.75 -13.30 -10.82
CA ASN A 314 2.33 -14.61 -10.50
C ASN A 314 1.26 -15.67 -10.17
N LYS A 315 1.69 -16.90 -9.89
CA LYS A 315 0.79 -18.02 -9.58
C LYS A 315 -0.13 -17.76 -8.37
N ALA A 316 0.31 -16.97 -7.39
CA ALA A 316 -0.50 -16.61 -6.21
C ALA A 316 -1.69 -15.70 -6.57
N GLY A 317 -1.61 -15.00 -7.70
CA GLY A 317 -2.64 -14.13 -8.23
C GLY A 317 -2.68 -12.74 -7.59
N VAL A 318 -3.45 -11.85 -8.21
CA VAL A 318 -3.68 -10.47 -7.75
C VAL A 318 -5.17 -10.16 -7.84
N ALA A 319 -5.86 -10.04 -6.71
CA ALA A 319 -7.31 -9.88 -6.66
C ALA A 319 -7.80 -8.65 -7.45
N THR A 320 -7.06 -7.54 -7.41
CA THR A 320 -7.28 -6.40 -8.31
C THR A 320 -5.97 -5.66 -8.59
N LEU A 321 -5.64 -5.51 -9.87
CA LEU A 321 -4.56 -4.69 -10.41
C LEU A 321 -5.17 -3.68 -11.40
N THR A 322 -5.05 -2.39 -11.14
CA THR A 322 -5.41 -1.33 -12.08
C THR A 322 -4.14 -0.77 -12.70
N ILE A 323 -4.07 -0.76 -14.03
CA ILE A 323 -3.02 -0.11 -14.82
C ILE A 323 -3.71 1.03 -15.57
N SER A 324 -3.39 2.29 -15.27
CA SER A 324 -4.07 3.42 -15.90
C SER A 324 -3.16 4.57 -16.31
N ASN A 325 -3.59 5.33 -17.33
CA ASN A 325 -2.94 6.57 -17.78
C ASN A 325 -1.41 6.44 -17.97
N SER A 326 -0.92 5.25 -18.33
CA SER A 326 0.50 4.92 -18.35
C SER A 326 0.98 4.66 -19.78
N ASP A 327 2.26 4.95 -20.03
CA ASP A 327 2.95 4.77 -21.31
C ASP A 327 3.85 3.52 -21.25
N PHE A 328 3.64 2.57 -22.17
CA PHE A 328 4.40 1.34 -22.30
C PHE A 328 5.06 1.30 -23.66
N ASP A 329 6.36 1.63 -23.67
CA ASP A 329 7.17 1.86 -24.86
C ASP A 329 8.04 0.63 -25.13
N GLY A 330 7.62 -0.18 -26.10
CA GLY A 330 8.26 -1.42 -26.48
C GLY A 330 9.44 -1.27 -27.44
N ASN A 331 9.89 -0.05 -27.77
CA ASN A 331 11.08 0.10 -28.61
C ASN A 331 12.29 -0.56 -27.92
N THR A 332 13.00 -1.43 -28.65
CA THR A 332 14.16 -2.15 -28.13
C THR A 332 15.11 -2.58 -29.24
N GLU A 333 16.41 -2.44 -28.99
CA GLU A 333 17.46 -2.98 -29.86
C GLU A 333 17.55 -4.51 -29.77
N TYR A 334 16.98 -5.11 -28.71
CA TYR A 334 17.06 -6.52 -28.38
C TYR A 334 15.72 -7.24 -28.59
N SER A 335 15.12 -7.09 -29.77
CA SER A 335 13.84 -7.72 -30.10
C SER A 335 13.98 -9.23 -30.32
N ALA A 336 13.13 -10.02 -29.65
CA ALA A 336 13.04 -11.47 -29.83
C ALA A 336 12.58 -11.87 -31.24
N THR A 337 11.89 -10.97 -31.94
CA THR A 337 11.41 -11.14 -33.32
C THR A 337 12.28 -10.38 -34.32
N CYS A 338 13.37 -9.76 -33.89
CA CYS A 338 14.31 -8.99 -34.71
C CYS A 338 13.66 -7.81 -35.48
N ASP A 339 12.58 -7.23 -34.94
CA ASP A 339 11.81 -6.15 -35.58
C ASP A 339 11.86 -4.82 -34.81
N GLY A 340 12.75 -4.69 -33.82
CA GLY A 340 12.88 -3.48 -33.01
C GLY A 340 11.80 -3.29 -31.94
N HIS A 341 10.92 -4.29 -31.74
CA HIS A 341 9.77 -4.21 -30.85
C HIS A 341 9.81 -5.27 -29.73
N HIS A 342 9.24 -4.92 -28.57
CA HIS A 342 9.23 -5.79 -27.39
C HIS A 342 8.11 -6.84 -27.48
N TYR A 343 8.46 -8.11 -27.27
CA TYR A 343 7.57 -9.25 -27.58
C TYR A 343 6.52 -9.56 -26.48
N TRP A 344 6.82 -9.31 -25.18
CA TRP A 344 5.92 -9.66 -24.06
C TRP A 344 5.68 -8.46 -23.13
N THR A 345 4.80 -7.53 -23.50
CA THR A 345 4.58 -6.33 -22.67
C THR A 345 3.88 -6.68 -21.36
N PHE A 346 2.80 -7.47 -21.42
CA PHE A 346 2.00 -7.84 -20.26
C PHE A 346 1.79 -9.34 -20.18
N LEU A 347 2.01 -9.93 -19.00
CA LEU A 347 1.76 -11.34 -18.72
C LEU A 347 0.91 -11.50 -17.45
N PHE A 348 -0.35 -11.86 -17.61
CA PHE A 348 -1.30 -12.00 -16.52
C PHE A 348 -1.69 -13.46 -16.30
N TYR A 349 -1.28 -14.04 -15.19
CA TYR A 349 -1.63 -15.39 -14.72
C TYR A 349 -1.89 -15.42 -13.21
N GLY A 350 -2.44 -16.52 -12.68
CA GLY A 350 -2.68 -16.73 -11.25
C GLY A 350 -4.08 -17.21 -10.88
N LYS A 351 -4.26 -17.66 -9.63
CA LYS A 351 -5.47 -18.37 -9.16
C LYS A 351 -6.74 -17.53 -9.02
N ASN A 352 -6.65 -16.20 -8.98
CA ASN A 352 -7.78 -15.26 -8.90
C ASN A 352 -7.28 -13.86 -9.26
N THR A 353 -6.94 -13.65 -10.53
CA THR A 353 -6.29 -12.42 -10.97
C THR A 353 -7.27 -11.51 -11.70
N GLY A 354 -7.55 -10.33 -11.14
CA GLY A 354 -8.36 -9.29 -11.77
C GLY A 354 -7.48 -8.13 -12.23
N VAL A 355 -7.51 -7.78 -13.52
CA VAL A 355 -6.74 -6.65 -14.07
C VAL A 355 -7.67 -5.67 -14.76
N SER A 356 -7.50 -4.37 -14.52
CA SER A 356 -8.15 -3.29 -15.27
C SER A 356 -7.09 -2.44 -15.96
N MET A 357 -7.07 -2.42 -17.29
CA MET A 357 -6.21 -1.55 -18.09
C MET A 357 -7.05 -0.38 -18.62
N LEU A 358 -6.75 0.85 -18.22
CA LEU A 358 -7.58 2.03 -18.50
C LEU A 358 -6.75 3.20 -19.05
N ASN A 359 -7.08 3.73 -20.22
CA ASN A 359 -6.43 4.93 -20.79
C ASN A 359 -4.90 4.82 -20.95
N ASN A 360 -4.33 3.62 -21.11
CA ASN A 360 -2.88 3.48 -21.32
C ASN A 360 -2.51 3.69 -22.78
N TYR A 361 -1.29 4.13 -23.04
CA TYR A 361 -0.67 4.07 -24.35
C TYR A 361 0.33 2.90 -24.37
N VAL A 362 0.12 1.95 -25.27
CA VAL A 362 0.99 0.78 -25.42
C VAL A 362 1.46 0.74 -26.85
N HIS A 363 2.76 0.86 -27.08
CA HIS A 363 3.27 0.98 -28.43
C HIS A 363 4.59 0.28 -28.69
N SER A 364 4.89 0.04 -29.97
CA SER A 364 6.13 -0.58 -30.42
C SER A 364 6.33 -2.00 -29.88
N THR A 365 5.30 -2.84 -29.92
CA THR A 365 5.32 -4.21 -29.37
C THR A 365 5.08 -5.26 -30.46
N SER A 366 5.73 -6.42 -30.38
CA SER A 366 5.77 -7.42 -31.48
C SER A 366 5.13 -8.77 -31.19
N GLY A 367 4.22 -8.85 -30.21
CA GLY A 367 3.83 -10.15 -29.67
C GLY A 367 2.52 -10.19 -28.93
N ARG A 368 2.54 -10.81 -27.74
CA ARG A 368 1.37 -11.30 -26.98
C ARG A 368 1.04 -10.31 -25.86
N SER A 369 0.46 -9.16 -26.21
CA SER A 369 0.40 -8.03 -25.28
C SER A 369 -1.02 -7.49 -25.11
N PRO A 370 -1.82 -7.98 -24.15
CA PRO A 370 -1.46 -8.90 -23.06
C PRO A 370 -1.61 -10.39 -23.40
N LYS A 371 -0.77 -11.22 -22.76
CA LYS A 371 -1.01 -12.66 -22.58
C LYS A 371 -1.76 -12.89 -21.28
N VAL A 372 -2.91 -13.57 -21.36
CA VAL A 372 -3.82 -13.78 -20.22
C VAL A 372 -4.05 -15.27 -20.00
N GLY A 373 -3.75 -15.77 -18.81
CA GLY A 373 -3.87 -17.17 -18.43
C GLY A 373 -2.91 -18.11 -19.17
N GLY A 374 -3.23 -19.41 -19.15
CA GLY A 374 -2.40 -20.44 -19.76
C GLY A 374 -2.41 -21.80 -19.04
N ASN A 375 -2.99 -21.89 -17.85
CA ASN A 375 -3.10 -23.14 -17.09
C ASN A 375 -4.54 -23.41 -16.61
N PRO A 376 -5.02 -24.66 -16.57
CA PRO A 376 -6.33 -25.01 -16.00
C PRO A 376 -6.55 -24.54 -14.55
N ASN A 377 -5.49 -24.37 -13.76
CA ASN A 377 -5.57 -23.92 -12.37
C ASN A 377 -5.55 -22.38 -12.22
N GLU A 378 -5.55 -21.63 -13.32
CA GLU A 378 -5.58 -20.17 -13.33
C GLU A 378 -7.00 -19.65 -13.57
N HIS A 379 -7.32 -18.48 -13.02
CA HIS A 379 -8.55 -17.76 -13.31
C HIS A 379 -8.23 -16.28 -13.41
N VAL A 380 -8.19 -15.76 -14.63
CA VAL A 380 -7.72 -14.40 -14.91
C VAL A 380 -8.78 -13.63 -15.68
N VAL A 381 -9.17 -12.48 -15.14
CA VAL A 381 -10.14 -11.55 -15.73
C VAL A 381 -9.44 -10.24 -16.03
N VAL A 382 -9.47 -9.80 -17.29
CA VAL A 382 -8.90 -8.53 -17.72
C VAL A 382 -10.00 -7.64 -18.31
N HIS A 383 -10.18 -6.47 -17.72
CA HIS A 383 -11.03 -5.40 -18.24
C HIS A 383 -10.15 -4.37 -18.95
N VAL A 384 -10.51 -3.98 -20.17
CA VAL A 384 -9.72 -3.07 -20.99
C VAL A 384 -10.62 -1.95 -21.51
N ALA A 385 -10.28 -0.69 -21.20
CA ALA A 385 -11.03 0.46 -21.68
C ALA A 385 -10.11 1.62 -22.09
N ASN A 386 -10.39 2.22 -23.26
CA ASN A 386 -9.73 3.43 -23.77
C ASN A 386 -8.20 3.36 -23.90
N ASN A 387 -7.61 2.16 -23.97
CA ASN A 387 -6.18 2.03 -24.22
C ASN A 387 -5.89 2.26 -25.70
N GLN A 388 -4.82 3.00 -25.98
CA GLN A 388 -4.30 3.23 -27.31
C GLN A 388 -3.18 2.21 -27.59
N TRP A 389 -3.25 1.57 -28.76
CA TRP A 389 -2.28 0.56 -29.19
C TRP A 389 -1.61 1.05 -30.47
N GLY A 390 -0.33 1.43 -30.42
CA GLY A 390 0.40 2.06 -31.53
C GLY A 390 1.55 1.20 -32.05
N ASN A 391 1.73 1.12 -33.38
CA ASN A 391 2.88 0.45 -34.00
C ASN A 391 3.19 -0.96 -33.44
N ASN A 392 2.17 -1.83 -33.39
CA ASN A 392 2.31 -3.19 -32.86
C ASN A 392 2.34 -4.23 -34.00
N SER A 393 3.45 -4.95 -34.15
CA SER A 393 3.62 -6.04 -35.11
C SER A 393 3.22 -7.38 -34.49
N GLY A 394 1.91 -7.71 -34.42
CA GLY A 394 1.48 -8.99 -33.84
C GLY A 394 0.03 -9.03 -33.35
N HIS A 395 -0.26 -9.90 -32.37
CA HIS A 395 -1.59 -10.02 -31.77
C HIS A 395 -1.73 -9.10 -30.56
N SER A 396 -2.61 -8.10 -30.63
CA SER A 396 -2.87 -7.21 -29.48
C SER A 396 -3.44 -7.91 -28.25
N PHE A 397 -3.88 -9.18 -28.34
CA PHE A 397 -4.34 -9.98 -27.19
C PHE A 397 -4.08 -11.48 -27.44
N GLU A 398 -3.54 -12.19 -26.44
CA GLU A 398 -3.49 -13.66 -26.42
C GLU A 398 -4.23 -14.20 -25.19
N LEU A 399 -5.22 -15.07 -25.42
CA LEU A 399 -6.03 -15.69 -24.37
C LEU A 399 -5.71 -17.17 -24.24
N GLY A 400 -5.29 -17.56 -23.04
CA GLY A 400 -5.13 -18.94 -22.62
C GLY A 400 -6.41 -19.53 -22.02
N ILE A 401 -6.31 -20.76 -21.56
CA ILE A 401 -7.39 -21.46 -20.83
C ILE A 401 -7.78 -20.63 -19.59
N ASN A 402 -9.09 -20.53 -19.31
CA ASN A 402 -9.67 -19.80 -18.18
C ASN A 402 -9.30 -18.30 -18.12
N ALA A 403 -9.07 -17.69 -19.28
CA ALA A 403 -8.92 -16.25 -19.46
C ALA A 403 -10.23 -15.60 -19.92
N TYR A 404 -10.59 -14.47 -19.29
CA TYR A 404 -11.78 -13.69 -19.64
C TYR A 404 -11.36 -12.25 -19.94
N VAL A 405 -11.71 -11.73 -21.11
CA VAL A 405 -11.56 -10.32 -21.45
C VAL A 405 -12.92 -9.68 -21.61
N LEU A 406 -13.15 -8.61 -20.86
CA LEU A 406 -14.36 -7.80 -20.94
C LEU A 406 -14.04 -6.50 -21.69
N PRO A 407 -14.41 -6.36 -22.98
CA PRO A 407 -14.39 -5.07 -23.65
C PRO A 407 -15.57 -4.21 -23.16
N ARG A 408 -15.41 -2.89 -23.15
CA ARG A 408 -16.55 -1.98 -22.99
C ARG A 408 -17.51 -2.18 -24.16
N GLN A 409 -18.69 -2.74 -23.91
CA GLN A 409 -19.78 -2.77 -24.89
C GLN A 409 -20.06 -1.32 -25.34
N LEU A 410 -20.04 -1.12 -26.66
CA LEU A 410 -20.89 -0.15 -27.34
C LEU A 410 -22.34 -0.42 -26.90
N LEU A 411 -22.79 0.28 -25.86
CA LEU A 411 -24.19 0.34 -25.46
C LEU A 411 -24.91 1.33 -26.39
N ARG A 412 -25.05 0.96 -27.66
CA ARG A 412 -26.04 1.44 -28.64
C ARG A 412 -25.88 0.63 -29.93
N GLN A 413 -26.99 0.07 -30.41
CA GLN A 413 -27.17 -0.78 -31.59
C GLN A 413 -26.75 -2.26 -31.44
N HIS A 414 -27.61 -3.05 -30.81
CA HIS A 414 -28.23 -4.25 -31.41
C HIS A 414 -29.12 -4.96 -30.36
N GLN A 415 -30.21 -4.30 -29.95
CA GLN A 415 -31.43 -5.02 -29.55
C GLN A 415 -32.11 -5.50 -30.82
N ALA A 416 -31.60 -6.57 -31.45
CA ALA A 416 -32.28 -7.36 -32.46
C ALA A 416 -31.40 -8.55 -32.88
N ALA A 417 -31.25 -9.54 -32.00
CA ALA A 417 -30.87 -10.91 -32.37
C ALA A 417 -31.05 -11.88 -31.19
N SER A 418 -32.10 -11.73 -30.37
CA SER A 418 -32.57 -12.80 -29.48
C SER A 418 -33.52 -13.73 -30.24
N ARG A 419 -33.02 -14.38 -31.29
CA ARG A 419 -33.66 -15.52 -31.98
C ARG A 419 -32.76 -15.96 -33.13
N GLN A 420 -31.86 -16.90 -32.86
CA GLN A 420 -31.56 -18.08 -33.69
C GLN A 420 -30.18 -18.67 -33.33
N GLY A 421 -30.20 -19.96 -33.00
CA GLY A 421 -29.23 -20.98 -33.41
C GLY A 421 -27.73 -20.72 -33.28
N ARG A 422 -27.09 -21.56 -32.46
CA ARG A 422 -25.65 -21.89 -32.47
C ARG A 422 -25.06 -21.84 -33.90
N ARG A 423 -24.02 -21.03 -34.11
CA ARG A 423 -23.06 -21.23 -35.21
C ARG A 423 -21.66 -20.79 -34.79
N TRP A 424 -20.76 -21.76 -34.69
CA TRP A 424 -19.33 -21.57 -34.61
C TRP A 424 -18.79 -21.23 -36.01
N ILE A 425 -17.98 -20.19 -36.14
CA ILE A 425 -17.27 -19.85 -37.39
C ILE A 425 -15.85 -20.42 -37.28
N PRO A 426 -15.43 -21.38 -38.14
CA PRO A 426 -14.07 -21.89 -38.12
C PRO A 426 -13.13 -20.98 -38.94
N VAL A 427 -12.02 -20.55 -38.35
CA VAL A 427 -10.93 -19.88 -39.07
C VAL A 427 -9.95 -20.94 -39.59
N ARG A 428 -9.84 -21.06 -40.92
CA ARG A 428 -8.89 -21.97 -41.60
C ARG A 428 -7.47 -21.39 -41.56
N SER A 429 -6.49 -22.22 -41.22
CA SER A 429 -5.06 -21.92 -41.37
C SER A 429 -4.60 -22.13 -42.82
N ARG A 430 -3.83 -21.18 -43.38
CA ARG A 430 -3.06 -21.39 -44.62
C ARG A 430 -1.59 -21.58 -44.25
N ARG A 431 -0.98 -22.67 -44.74
CA ARG A 431 0.49 -22.88 -44.73
C ARG A 431 1.11 -22.21 -45.95
N CYS A 432 2.17 -21.44 -45.77
CA CYS A 432 3.03 -20.98 -46.86
C CYS A 432 4.07 -22.07 -47.20
N ARG A 433 4.29 -22.32 -48.50
CA ARG A 433 5.40 -23.14 -49.03
C ARG A 433 6.65 -22.26 -49.22
N PRO A 434 7.87 -22.79 -49.07
CA PRO A 434 9.10 -22.10 -49.47
C PRO A 434 9.47 -22.41 -50.94
N VAL A 435 10.13 -21.45 -51.58
CA VAL A 435 10.68 -21.53 -52.95
C VAL A 435 12.14 -22.06 -52.87
N HIS A 436 12.49 -23.03 -53.74
CA HIS A 436 13.82 -23.61 -54.03
C HIS A 436 14.87 -22.55 -54.49
N GLN A 437 16.20 -22.70 -54.56
CA GLN A 437 17.28 -23.71 -54.32
C GLN A 437 18.63 -22.89 -54.45
N LEU A 438 19.81 -23.28 -53.92
CA LEU A 438 20.85 -24.14 -54.53
C LEU A 438 22.11 -24.24 -53.60
N PRO A 439 23.09 -25.17 -53.82
CA PRO A 439 23.84 -25.84 -52.73
C PRO A 439 25.39 -25.70 -52.72
N GLY A 440 25.98 -26.03 -51.54
CA GLY A 440 27.31 -26.69 -51.39
C GLY A 440 28.44 -25.88 -50.70
N PRO A 441 29.54 -26.50 -50.19
CA PRO A 441 29.70 -27.85 -49.64
C PRO A 441 30.34 -27.88 -48.21
N SER A 442 30.42 -29.09 -47.66
CA SER A 442 30.82 -29.49 -46.30
C SER A 442 32.32 -29.45 -45.97
N VAL A 443 32.69 -29.21 -44.70
CA VAL A 443 33.90 -29.78 -44.08
C VAL A 443 33.65 -30.16 -42.60
N ARG A 444 34.02 -31.39 -42.24
CA ARG A 444 34.15 -31.97 -40.89
C ARG A 444 35.49 -31.53 -40.25
N SER A 445 35.56 -31.26 -38.95
CA SER A 445 36.27 -32.12 -37.98
C SER A 445 36.29 -31.60 -36.52
N LYS A 446 36.19 -32.58 -35.61
CA LYS A 446 36.78 -32.79 -34.26
C LYS A 446 36.54 -31.85 -33.07
N ARG A 447 36.17 -32.52 -31.97
CA ARG A 447 35.96 -32.08 -30.57
C ARG A 447 37.27 -32.05 -29.77
N SER A 448 37.38 -31.08 -28.86
CA SER A 448 37.92 -31.17 -27.48
C SER A 448 37.50 -29.87 -26.76
N GLY A 449 36.56 -29.84 -25.80
CA GLY A 449 36.74 -30.15 -24.38
C GLY A 449 37.69 -29.14 -23.71
N GLY A 450 37.33 -28.22 -22.82
CA GLY A 450 36.08 -27.80 -22.20
C GLY A 450 36.36 -26.67 -21.18
N GLN A 451 35.40 -25.79 -20.91
CA GLN A 451 35.20 -25.07 -19.63
C GLN A 451 33.83 -24.37 -19.68
N ARG A 452 33.06 -24.46 -18.59
CA ARG A 452 31.66 -24.03 -18.53
C ARG A 452 31.57 -22.50 -18.38
N GLN A 453 31.13 -21.83 -19.45
CA GLN A 453 30.47 -20.51 -19.39
C GLN A 453 29.01 -20.68 -19.81
N LEU A 454 28.10 -20.03 -19.09
CA LEU A 454 26.68 -19.97 -19.45
C LEU A 454 26.54 -19.02 -20.66
N HIS A 455 26.36 -19.58 -21.87
CA HIS A 455 26.26 -18.80 -23.10
C HIS A 455 24.82 -18.32 -23.37
N ILE A 456 24.69 -17.01 -23.53
CA ILE A 456 23.61 -16.30 -24.23
C ILE A 456 23.79 -16.57 -25.74
N ALA A 457 22.70 -16.91 -26.44
CA ALA A 457 22.73 -17.16 -27.87
C ALA A 457 22.67 -15.85 -28.67
N GLN A 458 23.82 -15.40 -29.20
CA GLN A 458 23.88 -14.45 -30.32
C GLN A 458 23.68 -15.23 -31.64
N ARG A 459 22.79 -14.74 -32.51
CA ARG A 459 22.77 -15.14 -33.93
C ARG A 459 23.90 -14.41 -34.64
N PRO A 460 24.77 -15.09 -35.42
CA PRO A 460 25.72 -14.39 -36.28
C PRO A 460 24.97 -13.78 -37.46
N GLY A 461 25.16 -12.48 -37.66
CA GLY A 461 24.98 -11.87 -38.97
C GLY A 461 25.91 -12.56 -39.96
N ARG A 462 25.43 -12.74 -41.19
CA ARG A 462 26.31 -13.01 -42.33
C ARG A 462 26.21 -11.85 -43.31
N SER A 463 27.42 -11.34 -43.60
CA SER A 463 27.87 -10.37 -44.61
C SER A 463 27.16 -9.04 -44.64
#